data_AF-A0A355GRS3-F1
#
_entry.id   AF-A0A355GRS3-F1
#
_cell.length_a   1.000
_cell.length_b   1.000
_cell.length_c   1.000
_cell.angle_alpha   90.00
_cell.angle_beta   90.00
_cell.angle_gamma   90.00
#
_symmetry.space_group_name_H-M   'P 1'
#
loop_
_entity.id
_entity.type
_entity.pdbx_description
1 polymer ?
#
loop_
_entity_poly.entity_id
_entity_poly.type
_entity_poly.pdbx_seq_one_letter_code
_entity_poly.pdbx_strand_id
1 'polypeptide(L)'
;FAGKIRTVNIAKGNFRFAPVMYLEAALEHVGKMPQKTFDEIIEKYVEMNVAHPFREGNGRSTRIWLDAILKKELHFVVDWSRVDKEDYLLAMERSPIKDTEIKVLLKNALTDQVNDREVYMKGIDASYHYEGYNTFRTDELSE
;
A
#
# COMPACT_ATOMS: atom_id res chain seq x y z
N PHE A 1 17.80 -4.26 7.65
CA PHE A 1 17.27 -5.59 8.01
C PHE A 1 15.89 -5.74 7.36
N ALA A 2 15.72 -6.72 6.47
CA ALA A 2 14.43 -7.00 5.84
C ALA A 2 13.43 -7.59 6.87
N GLY A 3 12.17 -7.14 6.82
CA GLY A 3 11.11 -7.63 7.71
C GLY A 3 11.25 -7.22 9.19
N LYS A 4 12.19 -6.33 9.54
CA LYS A 4 12.35 -5.82 10.92
C LYS A 4 11.85 -4.38 11.01
N ILE A 5 11.19 -4.08 12.13
CA ILE A 5 10.78 -2.71 12.48
C ILE A 5 12.02 -1.81 12.50
N ARG A 6 11.90 -0.62 11.89
CA ARG A 6 13.00 0.35 11.83
C ARG A 6 13.31 0.94 13.21
N THR A 7 14.59 1.23 13.42
CA THR A 7 15.12 1.83 14.66
C THR A 7 15.44 3.32 14.53
N VAL A 8 15.15 3.92 13.37
CA VAL A 8 15.39 5.34 13.08
C VAL A 8 14.10 6.03 12.61
N ASN A 9 13.97 7.32 12.91
CA ASN A 9 12.91 8.15 12.36
C ASN A 9 13.18 8.41 10.87
N ILE A 10 12.10 8.52 10.09
CA ILE A 10 12.15 8.74 8.64
C ILE A 10 11.08 9.73 8.21
N ALA A 11 11.30 10.37 7.08
CA ALA A 11 10.40 11.32 6.45
C ALA A 11 10.44 11.18 4.94
N LYS A 12 9.38 11.59 4.25
CA LYS A 12 9.32 11.74 2.80
C LYS A 12 8.71 13.11 2.49
N GLY A 13 9.43 13.96 1.75
CA GLY A 13 9.06 15.36 1.60
C GLY A 13 8.93 16.05 2.96
N ASN A 14 7.79 16.69 3.20
CA ASN A 14 7.48 17.36 4.47
C ASN A 14 6.79 16.45 5.49
N PHE A 15 6.45 15.20 5.12
CA PHE A 15 5.75 14.27 5.99
C PHE A 15 6.73 13.46 6.85
N ARG A 16 6.53 13.49 8.16
CA ARG A 16 7.24 12.65 9.12
C ARG A 16 6.37 11.45 9.47
N PHE A 17 6.86 10.24 9.22
CA PHE A 17 6.18 9.01 9.61
C PHE A 17 6.21 8.83 11.15
N ALA A 18 5.46 7.84 11.65
CA ALA A 18 5.33 7.59 13.09
C ALA A 18 6.72 7.56 13.79
N PRO A 19 6.93 8.33 14.88
CA PRO A 19 8.18 8.26 15.62
C PRO A 19 8.45 6.84 16.12
N VAL A 20 9.72 6.38 16.09
CA VAL A 20 10.09 5.02 16.51
C VAL A 20 9.58 4.69 17.91
N MET A 21 9.61 5.67 18.82
CA MET A 21 9.14 5.50 20.20
C MET A 21 7.65 5.09 20.32
N TYR A 22 6.84 5.36 19.30
CA TYR A 22 5.42 5.02 19.26
C TYR A 22 5.09 3.96 18.20
N LEU A 23 6.08 3.50 17.44
CA LEU A 23 5.85 2.67 16.25
C LEU A 23 5.24 1.31 16.61
N GLU A 24 5.68 0.68 17.69
CA GLU A 24 5.10 -0.60 18.14
C GLU A 24 3.63 -0.43 18.55
N ALA A 25 3.31 0.61 19.32
CA ALA A 25 1.94 0.90 19.72
C ALA A 25 1.06 1.24 18.51
N ALA A 26 1.58 1.98 17.52
CA ALA A 26 0.88 2.26 16.27
C ALA A 26 0.58 0.97 15.49
N LEU A 27 1.54 0.05 15.38
CA LEU A 27 1.33 -1.23 14.71
C LEU A 27 0.34 -2.13 15.45
N GLU A 28 0.36 -2.13 16.78
CA GLU A 28 -0.64 -2.84 17.60
C GLU A 28 -2.05 -2.26 17.35
N HIS A 29 -2.16 -0.94 17.28
CA HIS A 29 -3.42 -0.27 16.94
C HIS A 29 -3.91 -0.67 15.55
N VAL A 30 -3.07 -0.54 14.52
CA VAL A 30 -3.40 -0.95 13.14
C VAL A 30 -3.82 -2.42 13.08
N GLY A 31 -3.15 -3.31 13.83
CA GLY A 31 -3.52 -4.72 13.92
C GLY A 31 -4.95 -4.95 14.39
N LYS A 32 -5.49 -4.09 15.26
CA LYS A 32 -6.84 -4.16 15.84
C LYS A 32 -7.90 -3.41 15.03
N MET A 33 -7.52 -2.59 14.05
CA MET A 33 -8.48 -1.84 13.23
C MET A 33 -9.40 -2.79 12.45
N PRO A 34 -10.69 -2.43 12.31
CA PRO A 34 -11.64 -3.20 11.51
C PRO A 34 -11.24 -3.20 10.02
N GLN A 35 -11.77 -4.14 9.26
CA GLN A 35 -11.43 -4.34 7.86
C GLN A 35 -12.55 -5.07 7.09
N LYS A 36 -13.80 -4.89 7.48
CA LYS A 36 -14.96 -5.59 6.89
C LYS A 36 -15.55 -4.85 5.70
N THR A 37 -15.33 -3.54 5.62
CA THR A 37 -15.79 -2.71 4.51
C THR A 37 -14.61 -2.12 3.76
N PHE A 38 -14.86 -1.68 2.52
CA PHE A 38 -13.84 -0.99 1.73
C PHE A 38 -13.27 0.22 2.49
N ASP A 39 -14.14 1.04 3.10
CA ASP A 39 -13.70 2.24 3.80
C ASP A 39 -12.81 1.91 5.00
N GLU A 40 -13.19 0.92 5.81
CA GLU A 40 -12.37 0.45 6.94
C GLU A 40 -11.01 -0.09 6.47
N ILE A 41 -10.97 -0.83 5.35
CA ILE A 41 -9.73 -1.37 4.78
C ILE A 41 -8.81 -0.24 4.31
N ILE A 42 -9.35 0.77 3.63
CA ILE A 42 -8.54 1.89 3.14
C ILE A 42 -8.05 2.76 4.32
N GLU A 43 -8.87 3.00 5.34
CA GLU A 43 -8.44 3.69 6.56
C GLU A 43 -7.30 2.94 7.25
N LYS A 44 -7.43 1.62 7.38
CA LYS A 44 -6.39 0.74 7.92
C LYS A 44 -5.10 0.78 7.10
N TYR A 45 -5.22 0.87 5.77
CA TYR A 45 -4.09 1.04 4.86
C TYR A 45 -3.39 2.39 5.00
N VAL A 46 -4.16 3.47 5.16
CA VAL A 46 -3.63 4.80 5.43
C VAL A 46 -2.84 4.81 6.74
N GLU A 47 -3.39 4.24 7.82
CA GLU A 47 -2.69 4.16 9.11
C GLU A 47 -1.41 3.32 9.04
N MET A 48 -1.42 2.20 8.29
CA MET A 48 -0.21 1.42 8.03
C MET A 48 0.85 2.22 7.26
N ASN A 49 0.43 3.03 6.28
CA ASN A 49 1.36 3.91 5.55
C ASN A 49 1.95 5.01 6.46
N VAL A 50 1.17 5.54 7.40
CA VAL A 50 1.64 6.51 8.42
C VAL A 50 2.64 5.85 9.38
N ALA A 51 2.38 4.62 9.82
CA ALA A 51 3.29 3.85 10.66
C ALA A 51 4.65 3.63 9.96
N HIS A 52 4.60 3.24 8.69
CA HIS A 52 5.77 3.09 7.81
C HIS A 52 6.89 2.25 8.48
N PRO A 53 6.60 0.96 8.82
CA PRO A 53 7.37 0.21 9.80
C PRO A 53 8.79 -0.14 9.37
N PHE A 54 9.09 -0.17 8.09
CA PHE A 54 10.39 -0.58 7.56
C PHE A 54 11.27 0.62 7.20
N ARG A 55 12.58 0.40 7.13
CA ARG A 55 13.55 1.43 6.71
C ARG A 55 13.34 1.83 5.24
N GLU A 56 12.96 0.86 4.40
CA GLU A 56 12.69 0.98 2.98
C GLU A 56 11.72 -0.14 2.57
N GLY A 57 11.04 0.01 1.43
CA GLY A 57 10.19 -1.04 0.85
C GLY A 57 8.72 -0.97 1.25
N ASN A 58 8.34 -0.07 2.15
CA ASN A 58 6.98 0.05 2.69
C ASN A 58 5.92 0.17 1.59
N GLY A 59 6.10 1.03 0.59
CA GLY A 59 5.10 1.21 -0.47
C GLY A 59 4.74 -0.12 -1.16
N ARG A 60 5.76 -0.83 -1.65
CA ARG A 60 5.60 -2.12 -2.35
C ARG A 60 5.02 -3.20 -1.44
N SER A 61 5.56 -3.36 -0.24
CA SER A 61 5.09 -4.40 0.69
C SER A 61 3.67 -4.15 1.17
N THR A 62 3.31 -2.90 1.45
CA THR A 62 2.01 -2.55 2.02
C THR A 62 0.91 -2.58 0.95
N ARG A 63 1.22 -2.33 -0.34
CA ARG A 63 0.27 -2.55 -1.45
C ARG A 63 -0.10 -4.03 -1.60
N ILE A 64 0.88 -4.93 -1.52
CA ILE A 64 0.62 -6.39 -1.54
C ILE A 64 -0.23 -6.80 -0.32
N TRP A 65 0.08 -6.23 0.85
CA TRP A 65 -0.70 -6.47 2.07
C TRP A 65 -2.14 -5.95 1.97
N LEU A 66 -2.35 -4.80 1.32
CA LEU A 66 -3.68 -4.26 1.03
C LEU A 66 -4.49 -5.22 0.15
N ASP A 67 -3.91 -5.68 -0.97
CA ASP A 67 -4.60 -6.63 -1.86
C ASP A 67 -4.95 -7.94 -1.16
N ALA A 68 -4.10 -8.42 -0.25
CA ALA A 68 -4.40 -9.61 0.55
C ALA A 68 -5.62 -9.41 1.46
N ILE A 69 -5.79 -8.22 2.05
CA ILE A 69 -6.97 -7.89 2.87
C ILE A 69 -8.21 -7.75 1.99
N LEU A 70 -8.14 -6.97 0.91
CA LEU A 70 -9.25 -6.78 -0.02
C LEU A 70 -9.75 -8.12 -0.58
N LYS A 71 -8.82 -9.00 -0.97
CA LYS A 71 -9.15 -10.34 -1.51
C LYS A 71 -9.87 -11.20 -0.48
N LYS A 72 -9.39 -11.18 0.76
CA LYS A 72 -9.94 -11.99 1.84
C LYS A 72 -11.34 -11.52 2.26
N GLU A 73 -11.52 -10.21 2.42
CA GLU A 73 -12.71 -9.65 3.06
C GLU A 73 -13.81 -9.30 2.04
N LEU A 74 -13.42 -8.86 0.84
CA LEU A 74 -14.35 -8.35 -0.18
C LEU A 74 -14.36 -9.14 -1.48
N HIS A 75 -13.43 -10.09 -1.68
CA HIS A 75 -13.23 -10.78 -2.96
C HIS A 75 -12.89 -9.85 -4.13
N PHE A 76 -12.15 -8.77 -3.85
CA PHE A 76 -11.59 -7.87 -4.86
C PHE A 76 -10.08 -7.68 -4.64
N VAL A 77 -9.37 -7.26 -5.69
CA VAL A 77 -7.99 -6.72 -5.62
C VAL A 77 -7.94 -5.40 -6.40
N VAL A 78 -6.88 -4.63 -6.22
CA VAL A 78 -6.63 -3.42 -7.00
C VAL A 78 -5.91 -3.81 -8.30
N ASP A 79 -6.46 -3.41 -9.44
CA ASP A 79 -5.72 -3.37 -10.70
C ASP A 79 -4.83 -2.13 -10.73
N TRP A 80 -3.63 -2.23 -10.15
CA TRP A 80 -2.69 -1.11 -10.06
C TRP A 80 -2.24 -0.58 -11.43
N SER A 81 -2.41 -1.34 -12.52
CA SER A 81 -2.14 -0.86 -13.87
C SER A 81 -3.11 0.24 -14.32
N ARG A 82 -4.26 0.35 -13.66
CA ARG A 82 -5.30 1.36 -13.91
C ARG A 82 -5.23 2.56 -12.97
N VAL A 83 -4.31 2.56 -12.01
CA VAL A 83 -4.09 3.67 -11.08
C VAL A 83 -2.92 4.49 -11.59
N ASP A 84 -3.14 5.77 -11.88
CA ASP A 84 -2.06 6.67 -12.28
C ASP A 84 -1.07 6.88 -11.13
N LYS A 85 0.22 6.91 -11.47
CA LYS A 85 1.30 7.03 -10.49
C LYS A 85 1.24 8.33 -9.72
N GLU A 86 1.09 9.45 -10.42
CA GLU A 86 1.16 10.77 -9.81
C GLU A 86 -0.09 11.01 -8.98
N ASP A 87 -1.26 10.61 -9.47
CA ASP A 87 -2.52 10.64 -8.71
C ASP A 87 -2.42 9.81 -7.42
N TYR A 88 -1.86 8.60 -7.50
CA TYR A 88 -1.64 7.76 -6.32
C TYR A 88 -0.69 8.41 -5.31
N LEU A 89 0.45 8.95 -5.76
CA LEU A 89 1.42 9.57 -4.86
C LEU A 89 0.84 10.82 -4.17
N LEU A 90 0.11 11.67 -4.91
CA LEU A 90 -0.58 12.83 -4.36
C LEU A 90 -1.67 12.42 -3.37
N ALA A 91 -2.46 11.39 -3.69
CA ALA A 91 -3.49 10.89 -2.80
C ALA A 91 -2.90 10.30 -1.49
N MET A 92 -1.78 9.60 -1.56
CA MET A 92 -1.09 9.06 -0.38
C MET A 92 -0.41 10.14 0.47
N GLU A 93 0.05 11.24 -0.13
CA GLU A 93 0.54 12.40 0.63
C GLU A 93 -0.61 13.09 1.38
N ARG A 94 -1.79 13.14 0.78
CA ARG A 94 -2.99 13.74 1.37
C ARG A 94 -3.67 12.86 2.42
N SER A 95 -3.54 11.54 2.30
CA SER A 95 -4.31 10.56 3.07
C SER A 95 -4.26 10.70 4.60
N PRO A 96 -3.17 11.16 5.25
CA PRO A 96 -3.17 11.37 6.70
C PRO A 96 -4.08 12.52 7.16
N ILE A 97 -4.48 13.41 6.25
CA ILE A 97 -5.40 14.52 6.53
C ILE A 97 -6.82 14.14 6.11
N LYS A 98 -6.97 13.56 4.92
CA LYS A 98 -8.24 13.09 4.36
C LYS A 98 -7.96 12.00 3.34
N ASP A 99 -8.66 10.89 3.45
CA ASP A 99 -8.45 9.69 2.64
C ASP A 99 -9.41 9.55 1.44
N THR A 100 -10.18 10.60 1.15
CA THR A 100 -11.22 10.55 0.11
C THR A 100 -10.63 10.31 -1.27
N GLU A 101 -9.53 10.98 -1.60
CA GLU A 101 -8.86 10.86 -2.89
C GLU A 101 -8.37 9.43 -3.13
N ILE A 102 -7.69 8.84 -2.14
CA ILE A 102 -7.20 7.45 -2.24
C ILE A 102 -8.34 6.44 -2.28
N LYS A 103 -9.41 6.65 -1.50
CA LYS A 103 -10.62 5.82 -1.55
C LYS A 103 -11.24 5.82 -2.95
N VAL A 104 -11.42 6.99 -3.57
CA VAL A 104 -12.00 7.10 -4.92
C VAL A 104 -11.11 6.43 -5.97
N LEU A 105 -9.79 6.70 -5.95
CA LEU A 105 -8.85 6.11 -6.90
C LEU A 105 -8.87 4.58 -6.82
N LEU A 106 -8.73 4.02 -5.62
CA LEU A 106 -8.68 2.56 -5.43
C LEU A 106 -10.03 1.91 -5.71
N LYS A 107 -11.15 2.56 -5.37
CA LYS A 107 -12.50 2.03 -5.65
C LYS A 107 -12.72 1.84 -7.16
N ASN A 108 -12.27 2.80 -7.96
CA ASN A 108 -12.41 2.77 -9.43
C ASN A 108 -11.52 1.71 -10.10
N ALA A 109 -10.45 1.29 -9.42
CA ALA A 109 -9.50 0.29 -9.88
C ALA A 109 -9.74 -1.13 -9.33
N LEU A 110 -10.81 -1.34 -8.54
CA LEU A 110 -11.14 -2.68 -8.05
C LEU A 110 -11.50 -3.64 -9.21
N THR A 111 -11.07 -4.89 -9.06
CA THR A 111 -11.40 -6.00 -9.95
C THR A 111 -11.66 -7.27 -9.13
N ASP A 112 -12.62 -8.08 -9.56
CA ASP A 112 -12.99 -9.38 -8.96
C ASP A 112 -12.09 -10.53 -9.44
N GLN A 113 -11.15 -10.23 -10.34
CA GLN A 113 -10.16 -11.17 -10.91
C GLN A 113 -9.04 -11.52 -9.90
N VAL A 114 -9.41 -11.91 -8.68
CA VAL A 114 -8.50 -12.09 -7.54
C VAL A 114 -7.49 -13.23 -7.68
N ASN A 115 -7.70 -14.14 -8.63
CA ASN A 115 -6.80 -15.26 -8.94
C ASN A 115 -6.14 -15.13 -10.31
N ASP A 116 -6.32 -14.00 -10.99
CA ASP A 116 -5.73 -13.76 -12.29
C ASP A 116 -4.23 -13.41 -12.16
N ARG A 117 -3.38 -14.20 -12.82
CA ARG A 117 -1.93 -14.03 -12.76
C ARG A 117 -1.48 -12.77 -13.48
N GLU A 118 -2.13 -12.39 -14.57
CA GLU A 118 -1.78 -11.21 -15.35
C GLU A 118 -2.07 -9.93 -14.57
N VAL A 119 -3.23 -9.86 -13.91
CA VAL A 119 -3.59 -8.76 -13.00
C VAL A 119 -2.55 -8.63 -11.89
N TYR A 120 -2.16 -9.75 -11.28
CA TYR A 120 -1.12 -9.75 -10.23
C TYR A 120 0.23 -9.25 -10.76
N MET A 121 0.73 -9.79 -11.86
CA MET A 121 2.06 -9.43 -12.39
C MET A 121 2.13 -7.98 -12.86
N LYS A 122 1.11 -7.51 -13.61
CA LYS A 122 0.99 -6.09 -13.98
C LYS A 122 0.89 -5.20 -12.75
N GLY A 123 0.21 -5.68 -11.70
CA GLY A 123 0.11 -4.98 -10.43
C GLY A 123 1.46 -4.80 -9.74
N ILE A 124 2.29 -5.86 -9.74
CA ILE A 124 3.67 -5.78 -9.23
C ILE A 124 4.50 -4.79 -10.04
N ASP A 125 4.45 -4.85 -11.37
CA ASP A 125 5.21 -3.95 -12.25
C ASP A 125 4.82 -2.47 -12.01
N ALA A 126 3.51 -2.17 -11.97
CA ALA A 126 3.01 -0.83 -11.66
C ALA A 126 3.46 -0.36 -10.27
N SER A 127 3.36 -1.24 -9.26
CA SER A 127 3.79 -0.97 -7.89
C SER A 127 5.28 -0.65 -7.79
N TYR A 128 6.14 -1.31 -8.58
CA TYR A 128 7.58 -0.99 -8.65
C TYR A 128 7.84 0.31 -9.41
N HIS A 129 7.08 0.57 -10.48
CA HIS A 129 7.16 1.82 -11.25
C HIS A 129 6.87 3.07 -10.40
N TYR A 130 5.93 2.98 -9.46
CA TYR A 130 5.62 4.07 -8.53
C TYR A 130 6.84 4.48 -7.69
N GLU A 131 7.69 3.52 -7.34
CA GLU A 131 8.92 3.76 -6.57
C GLU A 131 10.15 4.03 -7.47
N GLY A 132 9.96 4.16 -8.79
CA GLY A 132 11.01 4.50 -9.75
C GLY A 132 11.76 3.31 -10.38
N TYR A 133 11.28 2.08 -10.19
CA TYR A 133 11.88 0.88 -10.77
C TYR A 133 11.11 0.44 -12.02
N ASN A 134 11.76 0.48 -13.20
CA ASN A 134 11.12 0.19 -14.48
C ASN A 134 12.00 -0.64 -15.45
N THR A 135 13.10 -1.21 -14.96
CA THR A 135 14.11 -1.88 -15.80
C THR A 135 13.69 -3.29 -16.24
N PHE A 136 12.90 -3.98 -15.44
CA PHE A 136 12.50 -5.37 -15.68
C PHE A 136 10.98 -5.48 -15.54
N ARG A 137 10.39 -6.38 -16.34
CA ARG A 137 9.01 -6.81 -16.13
C ARG A 137 8.98 -8.11 -15.35
N THR A 138 8.07 -8.22 -14.40
CA THR A 138 8.00 -9.37 -13.49
C THR A 138 7.62 -10.66 -14.24
N ASP A 139 6.89 -10.56 -15.34
CA ASP A 139 6.53 -11.70 -16.19
C ASP A 139 7.68 -12.25 -17.04
N GLU A 140 8.74 -11.48 -17.24
CA GLU A 140 9.96 -11.86 -17.98
C GLU A 140 11.05 -12.46 -17.08
N LEU A 141 10.92 -12.27 -15.76
CA LEU A 141 11.81 -12.87 -14.76
C LEU A 141 11.42 -14.33 -14.55
N SER A 142 12.00 -15.22 -15.37
CA SER A 142 12.06 -16.65 -15.07
C SER A 142 13.22 -16.92 -14.11
N GLU A 143 13.05 -17.89 -13.21
CA GLU A 143 14.15 -18.44 -12.39
C GLU A 143 15.27 -19.04 -13.25
#